data_AF-A0A1F9JGK0-F1
#
_entry.id   AF-A0A1F9JGK0-F1
#
_cell.length_a   1.000
_cell.length_b   1.000
_cell.length_c   1.000
_cell.angle_alpha   90.00
_cell.angle_beta   90.00
_cell.angle_gamma   90.00
#
_symmetry.space_group_name_H-M   'P 1'
#
loop_
_entity.id
_entity.type
_entity.pdbx_description
1 polymer ?
#
loop_
_entity_poly.entity_id
_entity_poly.type
_entity_poly.pdbx_seq_one_letter_code
_entity_poly.pdbx_strand_id
1 'polypeptide(L)' 'MAELGDKTQVATLLFAADQNLSRWEVFAAASAALVFASLLAVLFGAQVSRVVPPSTLRVVAGLGFVAIGLWMLIGARS' A
#
# COMPACT_ATOMS: atom_id res chain seq x y z
N MET A 1 -2.10 -6.40 -22.72
CA MET A 1 -1.14 -5.29 -22.49
C MET A 1 -0.32 -5.70 -21.30
N ALA A 2 1.01 -5.66 -21.36
CA ALA A 2 1.81 -5.90 -20.17
C ALA A 2 1.53 -4.72 -19.22
N GLU A 3 0.53 -4.89 -18.35
CA GLU A 3 0.29 -4.08 -17.18
C GLU A 3 1.54 -4.23 -16.34
N LEU A 4 2.47 -3.29 -16.48
CA LEU A 4 3.49 -3.09 -15.46
C LEU A 4 2.77 -3.11 -14.11
N GLY A 5 3.33 -3.85 -13.14
CA GLY A 5 2.71 -4.02 -11.82
C GLY A 5 2.43 -2.69 -11.12
N ASP A 6 1.83 -2.73 -9.93
CA ASP A 6 1.56 -1.51 -9.15
C ASP A 6 2.81 -0.61 -9.05
N LYS A 7 2.63 0.71 -8.87
CA LYS A 7 3.72 1.70 -8.84
C LYS A 7 4.86 1.30 -7.90
N THR A 8 4.54 0.62 -6.80
CA THR A 8 5.51 0.07 -5.85
C THR A 8 6.39 -1.02 -6.48
N GLN A 9 5.82 -1.88 -7.32
CA GLN A 9 6.53 -2.94 -8.04
C GLN A 9 7.42 -2.35 -9.13
N VAL A 10 6.95 -1.34 -9.86
CA VAL A 10 7.77 -0.62 -10.86
C VAL A 10 8.95 0.07 -10.19
N ALA A 11 8.75 0.72 -9.04
CA ALA A 11 9.84 1.33 -8.27
C ALA A 11 10.85 0.29 -7.78
N THR A 12 10.37 -0.84 -7.23
CA THR A 12 11.24 -1.93 -6.79
C THR A 12 12.06 -2.52 -7.95
N LEU A 13 11.43 -2.71 -9.11
CA LEU A 13 12.11 -3.18 -10.33
C LEU A 13 13.15 -2.18 -10.82
N LEU A 14 12.86 -0.87 -10.77
CA LEU A 14 13.81 0.18 -11.15
C LEU A 14 15.04 0.17 -10.23
N PHE A 15 14.85 0.05 -8.92
CA PHE A 15 15.97 -0.08 -7.98
C PHE A 15 16.75 -1.38 -8.18
N ALA A 16 16.08 -2.49 -8.49
CA ALA A 16 16.75 -3.77 -8.76
C ALA A 16 17.52 -3.78 -10.10
N ALA A 17 17.18 -2.89 -11.02
CA ALA A 17 17.86 -2.70 -12.30
C ALA A 17 19.04 -1.72 -12.22
N ASP A 18 19.16 -0.95 -11.12
CA ASP A 18 20.30 -0.08 -10.87
C ASP A 18 21.56 -0.92 -10.62
N GLN A 19 22.60 -0.70 -11.42
CA GLN A 19 23.85 -1.47 -11.33
C GLN A 19 24.68 -1.17 -10.08
N ASN A 20 24.37 -0.07 -9.39
CA ASN A 20 25.04 0.30 -8.14
C ASN A 20 24.44 -0.41 -6.92
N LEU A 21 23.27 -1.04 -7.06
CA LEU A 21 22.56 -1.71 -5.98
C LEU A 21 22.55 -3.21 -6.22
N SER A 22 22.82 -3.99 -5.17
CA SER A 22 22.69 -5.44 -5.28
C SER A 22 21.21 -5.83 -5.33
N ARG A 23 20.83 -6.72 -6.26
CA ARG A 23 19.48 -7.28 -6.33
C ARG A 23 19.01 -7.87 -5.00
N TRP A 24 19.94 -8.43 -4.22
CA TRP A 24 19.64 -8.97 -2.89
C TRP A 24 19.36 -7.88 -1.85
N GLU A 25 20.03 -6.74 -1.93
CA GLU A 25 19.78 -5.60 -1.04
C GLU A 25 18.40 -5.00 -1.31
N VAL A 26 18.04 -4.82 -2.59
CA VAL A 26 16.72 -4.32 -2.97
C VAL A 26 15.62 -5.27 -2.52
N PHE A 27 15.80 -6.58 -2.71
CA PHE A 27 14.85 -7.58 -2.24
C PHE A 27 14.70 -7.56 -0.71
N ALA A 28 15.82 -7.53 0.02
CA ALA A 28 15.81 -7.50 1.48
C ALA A 28 15.14 -6.22 2.00
N ALA A 29 15.45 -5.07 1.42
CA ALA A 29 14.86 -3.79 1.79
C ALA A 29 13.36 -3.75 1.52
N ALA A 30 12.91 -4.15 0.33
CA ALA A 30 11.49 -4.20 -0.02
C ALA A 30 10.71 -5.18 0.87
N SER A 31 11.28 -6.37 1.12
CA SER A 31 10.67 -7.37 2.00
C SER A 31 10.59 -6.88 3.45
N ALA A 32 11.66 -6.28 3.96
CA ALA A 32 11.69 -5.71 5.31
C ALA A 32 10.67 -4.57 5.44
N ALA A 33 10.58 -3.67 4.46
CA ALA A 33 9.59 -2.61 4.43
C ALA A 33 8.16 -3.16 4.45
N LEU A 34 7.88 -4.19 3.65
CA LEU A 34 6.56 -4.84 3.61
C LEU A 34 6.20 -5.48 4.95
N VAL A 35 7.11 -6.27 5.52
CA VAL A 35 6.91 -6.92 6.82
C VAL A 35 6.69 -5.88 7.91
N PHE A 36 7.52 -4.83 7.93
CA PHE A 36 7.42 -3.76 8.91
C PHE A 36 6.11 -2.99 8.80
N ALA A 37 5.72 -2.60 7.59
CA ALA A 37 4.43 -1.93 7.35
C ALA A 37 3.25 -2.82 7.76
N SER A 38 3.30 -4.11 7.44
CA SER A 38 2.26 -5.08 7.83
C SER A 38 2.18 -5.24 9.35
N LEU A 39 3.34 -5.32 10.01
CA LEU A 39 3.41 -5.42 11.46
C LEU A 39 2.79 -4.19 12.13
N LEU A 40 3.16 -2.99 11.69
CA LEU A 40 2.55 -1.75 12.20
C LEU A 40 1.04 -1.73 11.95
N ALA A 41 0.60 -2.08 10.74
CA ALA A 41 -0.82 -2.14 10.40
C ALA A 41 -1.60 -3.07 11.33
N VAL A 42 -1.05 -4.26 11.65
CA VAL A 42 -1.68 -5.20 12.57
C VAL A 42 -1.66 -4.70 14.02
N LEU A 43 -0.54 -4.16 14.49
CA LEU A 43 -0.42 -3.65 15.87
C LEU A 43 -1.39 -2.49 16.12
N PHE A 44 -1.45 -1.52 15.22
CA PHE A 44 -2.37 -0.40 15.32
C PHE A 44 -3.81 -0.81 15.03
N GLY A 45 -4.02 -1.64 14.00
CA GLY A 45 -5.35 -2.14 13.64
C GLY A 45 -6.01 -2.94 14.76
N ALA A 46 -5.25 -3.80 15.46
CA ALA A 46 -5.73 -4.54 16.62
C ALA A 46 -6.13 -3.61 17.77
N GLN A 47 -5.35 -2.55 18.00
CA GLN A 47 -5.62 -1.58 19.08
C GLN A 47 -6.86 -0.74 18.78
N VAL A 48 -7.00 -0.28 17.54
CA VAL A 48 -8.20 0.44 17.08
C VAL A 48 -9.42 -0.47 17.16
N SER A 49 -9.30 -1.75 16.78
CA SER A 49 -10.42 -2.70 16.80
C SER A 49 -10.93 -3.02 18.22
N ARG A 50 -10.13 -2.77 19.27
CA ARG A 50 -10.55 -2.94 20.67
C ARG A 50 -11.43 -1.80 21.16
N VAL A 51 -11.25 -0.59 20.62
CA VAL A 51 -11.95 0.62 21.07
C VAL A 51 -13.04 1.08 20.09
N VAL A 52 -12.92 0.71 18.81
CA VAL A 52 -13.86 1.09 17.76
C VAL A 52 -14.76 -0.10 17.39
N PRO A 53 -16.09 0.06 17.39
CA PRO A 53 -17.00 -0.98 16.92
C PRO A 53 -16.74 -1.36 15.46
N PRO A 54 -16.83 -2.66 15.10
CA PRO A 54 -16.58 -3.12 13.73
C PRO A 54 -17.54 -2.53 12.69
N SER A 55 -18.74 -2.12 13.10
CA SER A 55 -19.69 -1.41 12.24
C SER A 55 -19.16 -0.03 11.81
N THR A 56 -18.53 0.71 12.72
CA THR A 56 -17.94 2.03 12.45
C THR A 56 -16.74 1.89 11.51
N LEU A 57 -15.85 0.92 11.76
CA LEU A 57 -14.74 0.61 10.86
C LEU A 57 -15.20 0.32 9.43
N ARG A 58 -16.28 -0.46 9.27
CA ARG A 58 -16.84 -0.81 7.97
C ARG A 58 -17.41 0.41 7.23
N VAL A 59 -18.15 1.28 7.92
CA VAL A 59 -18.71 2.50 7.32
C VAL A 59 -17.58 3.45 6.91
N VAL A 60 -16.59 3.68 7.78
CA VAL A 60 -15.45 4.56 7.48
C VAL A 60 -14.65 4.03 6.29
N ALA A 61 -14.35 2.73 6.24
CA ALA A 61 -13.67 2.11 5.10
C ALA A 61 -14.47 2.28 3.80
N GLY A 62 -15.79 2.03 3.84
CA GLY A 62 -16.67 2.20 2.69
C GLY A 62 -16.71 3.64 2.17
N LEU A 63 -16.87 4.62 3.07
CA LEU A 63 -16.83 6.04 2.71
C LEU A 63 -15.46 6.44 2.13
N GLY A 64 -14.37 5.93 2.70
CA GLY A 64 -13.03 6.14 2.17
C GLY A 64 -12.87 5.62 0.75
N PHE A 65 -13.35 4.41 0.47
CA PHE A 65 -13.36 3.85 -0.89
C PHE A 65 -14.17 4.69 -1.87
N VAL A 66 -15.36 5.14 -1.48
CA VAL A 66 -16.19 6.02 -2.33
C VAL A 66 -15.49 7.35 -2.58
N ALA A 67 -14.91 7.97 -1.55
CA ALA A 67 -14.19 9.24 -1.69
C ALA A 67 -12.99 9.13 -2.63
N ILE A 68 -12.17 8.08 -2.48
CA ILE A 68 -11.04 7.81 -3.39
C ILE A 68 -11.56 7.55 -4.81
N GLY A 69 -12.61 6.75 -4.96
CA GLY A 69 -13.21 6.47 -6.27
C GLY A 69 -13.71 7.73 -6.97
N LEU A 70 -14.39 8.63 -6.25
CA LEU A 70 -14.82 9.92 -6.77
C LEU A 70 -13.64 10.82 -7.14
N TRP A 71 -12.60 10.86 -6.30
CA TRP A 71 -11.40 11.65 -6.58
C TRP A 71 -10.70 11.14 -7.85
N MET A 72 -10.53 9.83 -7.99
CA MET A 72 -9.95 9.23 -9.20
C MET A 72 -10.82 9.52 -10.43
N LEU A 73 -12.16 9.47 -10.31
CA LEU A 73 -13.07 9.75 -11.42
C LEU A 73 -12.97 11.21 -11.90
N ILE A 74 -12.83 12.16 -10.97
CA ILE A 74 -12.66 13.58 -11.28
C ILE A 74 -11.28 13.82 -11.88
N GLY A 75 -10.22 13.28 -11.29
CA GLY A 75 -8.84 13.41 -11.77
C GLY A 75 -8.58 12.70 -13.11
N ALA A 76 -9.35 11.66 -13.45
CA ALA A 76 -9.27 11.01 -14.76
C ALA A 76 -9.97 11.81 -15.88
N ARG A 77 -10.79 12.82 -15.55
CA ARG A 77 -11.46 13.69 -16.52
C ARG A 77 -10.71 14.99 -16.85
N SER A 78 -9.68 15.34 -16.08
CA SER A 78 -8.78 16.48 -16.32
C SER A 78 -7.52 16.07 -17.07
#